data_AF-A0A821G9I4-F1
#
_entry.id   AF-A0A821G9I4-F1
#
_cell.length_a   1.000
_cell.length_b   1.000
_cell.length_c   1.000
_cell.angle_alpha   90.00
_cell.angle_beta   90.00
_cell.angle_gamma   90.00
#
_symmetry.space_group_name_H-M   'P 1'
#
loop_
_entity.id
_entity.type
_entity.pdbx_description
1 polymer ?
#
loop_
_entity_poly.entity_id
_entity_poly.type
_entity_poly.pdbx_seq_one_letter_code
_entity_poly.pdbx_strand_id
1 'polypeptide(L)' 'IAVADHDNNRIQFFDENGDVKRILDKEANPLFNFQGVHGLVLTYDGGLLITDYKRSGKHRLFIFA' A
#
# COMPACT_ATOMS: atom_id res chain seq x y z
N ILE A 1 -3.00 2.54 11.98
CA ILE A 1 -3.57 1.42 11.17
C ILE A 1 -3.18 1.63 9.71
N ALA A 2 -2.83 0.57 8.97
CA ALA A 2 -2.61 0.65 7.52
C ALA A 2 -3.69 -0.17 6.80
N VAL A 3 -4.26 0.38 5.73
CA VAL A 3 -5.36 -0.25 4.97
C VAL A 3 -5.00 -0.33 3.50
N ALA A 4 -5.15 -1.51 2.91
CA ALA A 4 -5.11 -1.72 1.46
C ALA A 4 -6.48 -1.34 0.88
N ASP A 5 -6.55 -0.20 0.21
CA ASP A 5 -7.76 0.29 -0.43
C ASP A 5 -7.75 -0.17 -1.90
N HIS A 6 -8.12 -1.44 -2.08
CA HIS A 6 -7.90 -2.24 -3.28
C HIS A 6 -8.35 -1.54 -4.57
N ASP A 7 -9.62 -1.15 -4.65
CA ASP A 7 -10.20 -0.59 -5.88
C ASP A 7 -9.72 0.83 -6.16
N ASN A 8 -9.28 1.54 -5.12
CA ASN A 8 -8.67 2.86 -5.25
C ASN A 8 -7.15 2.80 -5.50
N ASN A 9 -6.56 1.59 -5.56
CA ASN A 9 -5.14 1.36 -5.85
C ASN A 9 -4.18 2.13 -4.92
N ARG A 10 -4.54 2.25 -3.64
CA ARG A 10 -3.76 3.03 -2.67
C ARG A 10 -3.64 2.34 -1.32
N ILE A 11 -2.69 2.81 -0.53
CA ILE A 11 -2.55 2.43 0.88
C ILE A 11 -2.79 3.66 1.73
N GLN A 12 -3.61 3.54 2.75
CA GLN A 12 -3.94 4.63 3.66
C GLN A 12 -3.46 4.30 5.08
N PHE A 13 -2.86 5.28 5.74
CA PHE A 13 -2.45 5.21 7.13
C PHE A 13 -3.37 6.09 7.96
N PHE A 14 -3.88 5.51 9.04
CA PHE A 14 -4.77 6.18 9.98
C PHE A 14 -4.12 6.22 11.36
N ASP A 15 -4.38 7.29 12.11
CA ASP A 15 -4.10 7.31 13.55
C ASP A 15 -5.18 6.55 14.35
N GLU A 16 -5.07 6.60 15.67
CA GLU A 16 -5.98 5.93 16.59
C GLU A 16 -7.40 6.53 16.63
N ASN A 17 -7.56 7.77 16.18
CA ASN A 17 -8.87 8.43 16.09
C ASN A 17 -9.57 8.12 14.76
N GLY A 18 -8.87 7.47 13.82
CA GLY A 18 -9.38 7.17 12.48
C GLY A 18 -9.13 8.29 11.47
N ASP A 19 -8.30 9.29 11.80
CA ASP A 19 -7.94 10.35 10.86
C ASP A 19 -6.85 9.87 9.90
N VAL A 20 -6.96 10.26 8.62
CA VAL A 20 -5.96 9.91 7.60
C VAL A 20 -4.68 10.71 7.85
N LYS A 21 -3.58 9.99 8.09
CA LYS A 21 -2.25 10.55 8.29
C LYS A 21 -1.42 10.59 7.00
N ARG A 22 -1.59 9.57 6.14
CA ARG A 22 -0.80 9.43 4.91
C ARG A 22 -1.52 8.56 3.89
N ILE A 23 -1.32 8.88 2.61
CA ILE A 23 -1.75 8.06 1.48
C ILE A 23 -0.52 7.74 0.62
N LEU A 24 -0.43 6.49 0.16
CA LEU A 24 0.53 6.05 -0.86
C LEU A 24 -0.24 5.64 -2.11
N ASP A 25 -0.05 6.41 -3.17
CA ASP A 25 -0.62 6.20 -4.50
C ASP A 25 0.31 6.81 -5.58
N LYS A 26 -0.07 6.65 -6.85
CA LYS A 26 0.73 7.14 -7.99
C LYS A 26 0.87 8.67 -7.98
N GLU A 27 -0.10 9.38 -7.42
CA GLU A 27 -0.13 10.84 -7.29
C GLU A 27 0.92 11.31 -6.28
N ALA A 28 1.07 10.58 -5.16
CA ALA A 28 2.10 10.84 -4.17
C ALA A 28 3.50 10.43 -4.67
N ASN A 29 3.62 9.30 -5.37
CA ASN A 29 4.87 8.85 -5.98
C ASN A 29 4.61 7.89 -7.17
N PRO A 30 5.19 8.12 -8.36
CA PRO A 30 5.01 7.22 -9.51
C PRO A 30 5.42 5.75 -9.26
N LEU A 31 6.30 5.48 -8.30
CA LEU A 31 6.68 4.12 -7.90
C LEU A 31 5.53 3.37 -7.20
N PHE A 32 4.59 4.08 -6.61
CA PHE A 32 3.37 3.56 -5.96
C PHE A 32 2.21 3.41 -6.94
N ASN A 33 2.50 3.21 -8.23
CA ASN A 33 1.49 2.84 -9.23
C ASN A 33 1.04 1.38 -9.03
N PHE A 34 0.34 1.14 -7.92
CA PHE A 34 -0.22 -0.15 -7.56
C PHE A 34 -1.43 -0.50 -8.45
N GLN A 35 -1.77 -1.78 -8.51
CA GLN A 35 -3.03 -2.24 -9.07
C GLN A 35 -3.61 -3.30 -8.13
N GLY A 36 -4.82 -3.08 -7.61
CA GLY A 36 -5.49 -4.03 -6.72
C GLY A 36 -4.62 -4.41 -5.51
N VAL A 37 -4.33 -3.45 -4.64
CA VAL A 37 -3.54 -3.72 -3.43
C VAL A 37 -4.31 -4.71 -2.55
N HIS A 38 -3.65 -5.77 -2.06
CA HIS A 38 -4.31 -6.80 -1.25
C HIS A 38 -3.67 -6.99 0.12
N GLY A 39 -2.41 -7.41 0.15
CA GLY A 39 -1.73 -7.78 1.40
C GLY A 39 -0.80 -6.67 1.88
N LEU A 40 -0.85 -6.42 3.18
CA LEU A 40 0.07 -5.52 3.89
C LEU A 40 0.69 -6.27 5.07
N VAL A 41 2.01 -6.18 5.21
CA VAL A 41 2.73 -6.69 6.39
C VAL A 41 3.74 -5.64 6.83
N LEU A 42 3.70 -5.26 8.10
CA LEU A 42 4.74 -4.47 8.73
C LEU A 42 5.86 -5.40 9.20
N THR A 43 7.10 -5.04 8.91
CA THR A 43 8.27 -5.74 9.43
C THR A 43 8.65 -5.18 10.81
N TYR A 44 9.41 -5.96 11.59
CA TYR A 44 9.79 -5.58 12.96
C TYR A 44 10.66 -4.31 13.02
N ASP A 45 11.35 -3.99 11.94
CA ASP A 45 12.20 -2.81 11.76
C ASP A 45 11.43 -1.59 11.20
N GLY A 46 10.11 -1.69 11.04
CA GLY A 46 9.26 -0.59 10.59
C GLY A 46 9.10 -0.47 9.08
N GLY A 47 9.64 -1.43 8.32
CA GLY A 47 9.38 -1.56 6.89
C GLY A 47 7.96 -2.04 6.57
N LEU A 48 7.60 -1.93 5.29
CA LEU A 48 6.28 -2.31 4.76
C LEU A 48 6.42 -3.19 3.52
N LEU A 49 5.84 -4.39 3.61
CA LEU A 49 5.67 -5.33 2.53
C LEU A 49 4.26 -5.20 1.94
N ILE A 50 4.18 -5.07 0.61
CA ILE A 50 2.90 -4.86 -0.10
C ILE A 50 2.79 -5.86 -1.24
N THR A 51 1.62 -6.50 -1.36
CA THR A 51 1.26 -7.27 -2.54
C THR A 51 0.18 -6.57 -3.35
N ASP A 52 0.37 -6.55 -4.67
CA ASP A 52 -0.60 -6.01 -5.62
C ASP A 52 -1.01 -7.05 -6.67
N TYR A 53 -2.24 -6.92 -7.16
CA TYR A 53 -2.81 -7.72 -8.23
C TYR A 53 -2.81 -6.92 -9.54
N LYS A 54 -1.75 -7.06 -10.33
CA LYS A 54 -1.79 -6.54 -11.71
C LYS A 54 -2.63 -7.43 -12.61
N ARG A 55 -3.59 -6.80 -13.30
CA ARG A 55 -4.39 -7.45 -14.36
C ARG A 55 -3.54 -8.04 -15.49
N SER A 56 -2.30 -7.57 -15.68
CA SER A 56 -1.36 -8.12 -16.66
C SER A 56 -0.67 -9.43 -16.23
N GLY A 57 -1.08 -10.02 -15.09
CA GLY A 57 -0.63 -11.34 -14.64
C GLY A 57 0.68 -11.34 -13.84
N LYS A 58 1.24 -10.18 -13.50
CA LYS A 58 2.43 -10.08 -12.65
C LYS A 58 2.08 -9.51 -11.28
N HIS A 59 1.90 -10.36 -10.28
CA HIS A 59 1.78 -9.90 -8.89
C HIS A 59 3.14 -9.41 -8.41
N ARG A 60 3.18 -8.22 -7.79
CA ARG A 60 4.44 -7.65 -7.30
C ARG A 60 4.48 -7.67 -5.79
N LEU A 61 5.67 -7.94 -5.26
CA LEU A 61 6.03 -7.63 -3.89
C LEU A 61 6.84 -6.34 -3.89
N PHE A 62 6.42 -5.38 -3.08
CA PHE A 62 7.21 -4.19 -2.80
C PHE A 62 7.75 -4.26 -1.38
N ILE A 63 9.00 -3.83 -1.22
CA ILE A 63 9.68 -3.73 0.07
C ILE A 63 10.07 -2.28 0.26
N PHE A 64 9.51 -1.65 1.29
CA PHE A 64 9.91 -0.33 1.73
C PHE A 64 10.58 -0.47 3.10
N ALA A 65 11.80 0.04 3.20
CA ALA A 65 12.62 0.09 4.41
C ALA A 65 12.99 1.54 4.71
#